data_AF-A0A967SWJ9-F1
#
_entry.id   AF-A0A967SWJ9-F1
#
_cell.length_a   1.000
_cell.length_b   1.000
_cell.length_c   1.000
_cell.angle_alpha   90.00
_cell.angle_beta   90.00
_cell.angle_gamma   90.00
#
_symmetry.space_group_name_H-M   'P 1'
#
loop_
_entity.id
_entity.type
_entity.pdbx_description
1 polymer ?
#
loop_
_entity_poly.entity_id
_entity_poly.type
_entity_poly.pdbx_seq_one_letter_code
_entity_poly.pdbx_strand_id
1 'polypeptide(L)'
;MATNFRKQLLDNPQLPIDFIAGPDSYKRLPDLIDQVEETGEKGFDVTLSEFETYSGVYPTRESGINAWIAVMRGCDNFCTFCVVPYTRGRERSRSPINVGEEVERLSGEGFRQITLLGQNVNSYNFEGKDFAYLL
;
A
#
# COMPACT_ATOMS: atom_id res chain seq x y z
N MET A 1 6.21 7.71 9.06
CA MET A 1 6.80 9.06 9.23
C MET A 1 5.69 10.09 9.42
N ALA A 2 4.85 10.34 8.40
CA ALA A 2 3.78 11.32 8.49
C ALA A 2 2.77 11.06 9.63
N THR A 3 2.42 9.79 9.89
CA THR A 3 1.54 9.41 11.00
C THR A 3 2.07 9.82 12.38
N ASN A 4 3.39 9.74 12.61
CA ASN A 4 3.99 10.01 13.92
C ASN A 4 4.37 11.49 14.12
N PHE A 5 4.56 12.24 13.04
CA PHE A 5 4.98 13.64 13.07
C PHE A 5 3.87 14.62 12.67
N ARG A 6 2.60 14.19 12.76
CA ARG A 6 1.42 14.94 12.31
C ARG A 6 1.45 16.43 12.68
N LYS A 7 1.54 16.75 13.98
CA LYS A 7 1.52 18.15 14.46
C LYS A 7 2.66 18.98 13.88
N GLN A 8 3.86 18.40 13.84
CA GLN A 8 5.06 19.08 13.33
C GLN A 8 4.99 19.34 11.82
N LEU A 9 4.26 18.50 11.08
CA LEU A 9 4.09 18.64 9.64
C LEU A 9 2.93 19.59 9.29
N LEU A 10 1.81 19.53 9.99
CA LEU A 10 0.63 20.37 9.68
C LEU A 10 0.74 21.78 10.27
N ASP A 11 1.20 21.88 11.51
CA ASP A 11 1.17 23.13 12.29
C ASP A 11 2.41 24.00 12.02
N ASN A 12 3.38 23.53 11.24
CA ASN A 12 4.55 24.31 10.86
C ASN A 12 4.23 25.19 9.64
N PRO A 13 4.06 26.51 9.81
CA PRO A 13 3.70 27.42 8.73
C PRO A 13 4.80 27.58 7.68
N GLN A 14 6.04 27.15 7.97
CA GLN A 14 7.15 27.19 7.01
C GLN A 14 7.14 26.00 6.05
N LEU A 15 6.33 24.96 6.31
CA LEU A 15 6.20 23.80 5.43
C LEU A 15 5.00 23.99 4.50
N PRO A 16 5.21 24.07 3.17
CA PRO A 16 4.13 24.13 2.20
C PRO A 16 3.52 22.73 2.01
N ILE A 17 2.76 22.28 3.01
CA ILE A 17 2.05 20.99 2.99
C ILE A 17 0.55 21.28 2.98
N ASP A 18 -0.11 20.86 1.91
CA ASP A 18 -1.55 21.05 1.71
C ASP A 18 -2.36 19.89 2.30
N PHE A 19 -1.88 18.65 2.16
CA PHE A 19 -2.52 17.50 2.79
C PHE A 19 -1.53 16.41 3.18
N ILE A 20 -1.99 15.49 4.03
CA ILE A 20 -1.26 14.29 4.40
C ILE A 20 -2.17 13.08 4.24
N ALA A 21 -1.71 12.10 3.45
CA ALA A 21 -2.32 10.80 3.33
C ALA A 21 -1.46 9.73 4.03
N GLY A 22 -2.11 8.90 4.83
CA GLY A 22 -1.52 7.72 5.45
C GLY A 22 -1.42 6.57 4.46
N PRO A 23 -0.82 5.45 4.89
CA PRO A 23 -0.52 4.36 4.00
C PRO A 23 -1.78 3.65 3.47
N ASP A 24 -2.93 3.78 4.14
CA ASP A 24 -4.23 3.21 3.72
C ASP A 24 -5.15 4.21 3.01
N SER A 25 -4.81 5.49 3.06
CA SER A 25 -5.68 6.57 2.60
C SER A 25 -5.39 6.97 1.15
N TYR A 26 -4.50 6.26 0.45
CA TYR A 26 -4.07 6.61 -0.90
C TYR A 26 -5.23 6.61 -1.93
N LYS A 27 -6.27 5.80 -1.71
CA LYS A 27 -7.50 5.82 -2.55
C LYS A 27 -8.34 7.09 -2.36
N ARG A 28 -8.15 7.80 -1.24
CA ARG A 28 -8.81 9.07 -0.92
C ARG A 28 -8.00 10.28 -1.40
N LEU A 29 -6.89 10.08 -2.11
CA LEU A 29 -6.09 11.18 -2.65
C LEU A 29 -6.91 12.13 -3.54
N PRO A 30 -7.79 11.64 -4.45
CA PRO A 30 -8.65 12.55 -5.22
C PRO A 30 -9.50 13.45 -4.31
N ASP A 31 -10.23 12.86 -3.37
CA ASP A 31 -11.07 13.62 -2.42
C ASP A 31 -10.26 14.64 -1.59
N LEU A 32 -9.05 14.27 -1.16
CA LEU A 32 -8.17 15.15 -0.38
C LEU A 32 -7.65 16.33 -1.22
N ILE A 33 -7.40 16.12 -2.51
CA ILE A 33 -6.98 17.17 -3.44
C ILE A 33 -8.16 18.11 -3.69
N ASP A 34 -9.33 17.57 -4.04
CA ASP A 34 -10.53 18.36 -4.31
C ASP A 34 -10.91 19.23 -3.10
N GLN A 35 -10.85 18.67 -1.89
CA GLN A 35 -11.11 19.42 -0.66
C GLN A 35 -10.17 20.63 -0.51
N VAL A 36 -8.87 20.45 -0.75
CA VAL A 36 -7.88 21.53 -0.67
C VAL A 36 -8.14 22.59 -1.74
N GLU A 37 -8.42 22.17 -2.98
CA GLU A 37 -8.67 23.09 -4.09
C GLU A 37 -9.95 23.92 -3.88
N GLU A 38 -11.01 23.31 -3.33
CA GLU A 38 -12.30 23.96 -3.13
C GLU A 38 -12.35 24.85 -1.88
N THR A 39 -11.75 24.41 -0.78
CA THR A 39 -11.89 25.06 0.54
C THR A 39 -10.65 25.83 0.97
N GLY A 40 -9.48 25.51 0.41
CA GLY A 40 -8.18 25.98 0.90
C GLY A 40 -7.79 25.38 2.26
N GLU A 41 -8.60 24.48 2.83
CA GLU A 41 -8.30 23.82 4.10
C GLU A 41 -7.38 22.63 3.91
N LYS A 42 -6.42 22.47 4.83
CA LYS A 42 -5.48 21.35 4.76
C LYS A 42 -6.15 20.02 5.07
N GLY A 43 -6.02 19.05 4.16
CA GLY A 43 -6.60 17.71 4.30
C GLY A 43 -5.72 16.75 5.13
N PHE A 44 -6.33 15.88 5.95
CA PHE A 44 -5.59 14.87 6.70
C PHE A 44 -6.37 13.57 6.83
N ASP A 45 -5.83 12.48 6.26
CA ASP A 45 -6.34 11.14 6.47
C ASP A 45 -5.18 10.18 6.70
N VAL A 46 -5.07 9.60 7.89
CA VAL A 46 -4.10 8.53 8.21
C VAL A 46 -4.76 7.28 8.79
N THR A 47 -6.07 7.15 8.58
CA THR A 47 -6.86 6.04 9.11
C THR A 47 -6.36 4.74 8.51
N LEU A 48 -6.03 3.76 9.36
CA LEU A 48 -5.64 2.44 8.89
C LEU A 48 -6.90 1.62 8.58
N SER A 49 -6.84 0.87 7.49
CA SER A 49 -7.93 0.00 7.04
C SER A 49 -7.70 -1.44 7.48
N GLU A 50 -8.76 -2.11 7.92
CA GLU A 50 -8.73 -3.54 8.24
C GLU A 50 -8.84 -4.43 7.00
N PHE A 51 -9.18 -3.88 5.82
CA PHE A 51 -9.49 -4.67 4.62
C PHE A 51 -8.64 -4.32 3.39
N GLU A 52 -7.83 -3.27 3.45
CA GLU A 52 -7.08 -2.79 2.29
C GLU A 52 -5.87 -3.69 1.94
N THR A 53 -5.75 -4.07 0.66
CA THR A 53 -4.80 -5.09 0.15
C THR A 53 -4.10 -4.70 -1.16
N TYR A 54 -4.20 -3.44 -1.59
CA TYR A 54 -3.79 -2.94 -2.92
C TYR A 54 -4.61 -3.47 -4.10
N SER A 55 -5.69 -4.20 -3.82
CA SER A 55 -6.60 -4.69 -4.86
C SER A 55 -7.15 -3.54 -5.70
N GLY A 56 -7.08 -3.71 -7.02
CA GLY A 56 -7.54 -2.73 -8.02
C GLY A 56 -6.62 -1.54 -8.25
N VAL A 57 -5.40 -1.53 -7.67
CA VAL A 57 -4.42 -0.46 -7.88
C VAL A 57 -3.19 -1.03 -8.56
N TYR A 58 -2.93 -0.55 -9.77
CA TYR A 58 -1.86 -1.02 -10.62
C TYR A 58 -0.85 0.11 -10.82
N PRO A 59 0.37 0.00 -10.29
CA PRO A 59 1.36 1.06 -10.45
C PRO A 59 1.84 1.11 -11.90
N THR A 60 2.01 2.33 -12.40
CA THR A 60 2.77 2.59 -13.62
C THR A 60 4.24 2.29 -13.37
N ARG A 61 4.90 1.63 -14.31
CA ARG A 61 6.29 1.20 -14.19
C ARG A 61 7.08 1.67 -15.41
N GLU A 62 8.36 1.97 -15.18
CA GLU A 62 9.31 2.11 -16.27
C GLU A 62 9.63 0.74 -16.86
N SER A 63 9.97 0.70 -18.16
CA SER A 63 10.35 -0.54 -18.83
C SER A 63 11.56 -1.20 -18.15
N GLY A 64 11.53 -2.51 -17.97
CA GLY A 64 12.62 -3.25 -17.37
C GLY A 64 12.46 -4.75 -17.47
N ILE A 65 13.41 -5.50 -16.91
CA ILE A 65 13.37 -6.97 -16.88
C ILE A 65 12.48 -7.45 -15.72
N ASN A 66 12.57 -6.79 -14.56
CA ASN A 66 11.92 -7.21 -13.32
C ASN A 66 10.78 -6.25 -12.95
N ALA A 67 9.64 -6.80 -12.54
CA ALA A 67 8.53 -6.08 -11.95
C ALA A 67 8.20 -6.63 -10.56
N TRP A 68 7.67 -5.77 -9.69
CA TRP A 68 7.30 -6.15 -8.33
C TRP A 68 5.80 -6.09 -8.12
N ILE A 69 5.23 -7.10 -7.47
CA ILE A 69 3.80 -7.18 -7.15
C ILE A 69 3.67 -7.31 -5.63
N ALA A 70 3.00 -6.36 -4.98
CA ALA A 70 2.63 -6.50 -3.58
C ALA A 70 1.46 -7.51 -3.46
N VAL A 71 1.72 -8.64 -2.80
CA VAL A 71 0.74 -9.73 -2.63
C VAL A 71 0.07 -9.73 -1.27
N MET A 72 0.56 -8.93 -0.34
CA MET A 72 0.03 -8.84 1.02
C MET A 72 0.38 -7.52 1.68
N ARG A 73 -0.27 -7.24 2.80
CA ARG A 73 -0.05 -6.02 3.58
C ARG A 73 -0.20 -6.26 5.07
N GLY A 74 0.66 -5.62 5.86
CA GLY A 74 0.65 -5.75 7.31
C GLY A 74 1.44 -6.97 7.75
N CYS A 75 1.46 -7.24 9.04
CA CYS A 75 2.20 -8.36 9.59
C CYS A 75 1.65 -8.73 10.97
N ASP A 76 1.43 -10.02 11.19
CA ASP A 76 1.00 -10.56 12.49
C ASP A 76 2.19 -11.00 13.37
N ASN A 77 3.42 -10.87 12.88
CA ASN A 77 4.62 -11.11 13.67
C ASN A 77 4.97 -9.88 14.53
N PHE A 78 4.76 -9.98 15.84
CA PHE A 78 5.13 -8.96 16.83
C PHE A 78 6.60 -9.07 17.24
N CYS A 79 7.50 -8.90 16.27
CA CYS A 79 8.93 -8.90 16.55
C CYS A 79 9.30 -7.71 17.47
N THR A 80 10.23 -7.92 18.39
CA THR A 80 10.63 -6.94 19.43
C THR A 80 11.08 -5.59 18.88
N PHE A 81 11.54 -5.55 17.63
CA PHE A 81 12.05 -4.36 16.94
C PHE A 81 11.07 -3.80 15.90
N CYS A 82 9.99 -4.50 15.58
CA CYS A 82 9.18 -4.21 14.39
C CYS A 82 7.94 -3.39 14.73
N VAL A 83 7.84 -2.20 14.12
CA VAL A 83 6.70 -1.29 14.29
C VAL A 83 5.52 -1.60 13.35
N VAL A 84 5.69 -2.53 12.40
CA VAL A 84 4.75 -2.82 11.32
C VAL A 84 3.34 -3.18 11.82
N PRO A 85 3.16 -4.07 12.83
CA PRO A 85 1.80 -4.42 13.28
C PRO A 85 0.96 -3.21 13.70
N TYR A 86 1.61 -2.16 14.21
CA TYR A 86 0.96 -0.94 14.69
C TYR A 86 0.76 0.12 13.60
N THR A 87 1.60 0.11 12.55
CA THR A 87 1.62 1.18 11.52
C THR A 87 1.04 0.75 10.18
N ARG A 88 0.93 -0.56 9.95
CA ARG A 88 0.30 -1.15 8.76
C ARG A 88 -0.81 -2.12 9.12
N GLY A 89 -1.10 -2.33 10.40
CA GLY A 89 -2.14 -3.24 10.88
C GLY A 89 -1.80 -4.72 10.69
N ARG A 90 -2.83 -5.55 10.91
CA ARG A 90 -2.78 -7.01 10.79
C ARG A 90 -2.47 -7.46 9.37
N GLU A 91 -1.97 -8.69 9.24
CA GLU A 91 -1.70 -9.30 7.95
C GLU A 91 -2.97 -9.51 7.12
N ARG A 92 -2.92 -9.12 5.84
CA ARG A 92 -3.98 -9.34 4.86
C ARG A 92 -3.36 -9.72 3.53
N SER A 93 -3.86 -10.78 2.93
CA SER A 93 -3.40 -11.27 1.62
C SER A 93 -4.29 -10.71 0.51
N ARG A 94 -3.69 -10.36 -0.62
CA ARG A 94 -4.40 -9.97 -1.84
C ARG A 94 -4.94 -11.21 -2.54
N SER A 95 -6.11 -11.09 -3.20
CA SER A 95 -6.69 -12.21 -3.95
C SER A 95 -5.72 -12.74 -5.01
N PRO A 96 -5.54 -14.07 -5.13
CA PRO A 96 -4.65 -14.66 -6.12
C PRO A 96 -5.11 -14.40 -7.56
N ILE A 97 -6.42 -14.22 -7.78
CA ILE A 97 -6.97 -13.82 -9.09
C ILE A 97 -6.39 -12.45 -9.47
N ASN A 98 -6.41 -11.50 -8.55
CA ASN A 98 -5.92 -10.14 -8.82
C ASN A 98 -4.39 -10.07 -8.95
N VAL A 99 -3.66 -10.96 -8.27
CA VAL A 99 -2.22 -11.14 -8.47
C VAL A 99 -1.95 -11.70 -9.87
N GLY A 100 -2.70 -12.71 -10.32
CA GLY A 100 -2.59 -13.31 -11.66
C GLY A 100 -2.89 -12.30 -12.78
N GLU A 101 -3.95 -11.51 -12.65
CA GLU A 101 -4.27 -10.43 -13.60
C GLU A 101 -3.12 -9.42 -13.72
N GLU A 102 -2.46 -9.07 -12.61
CA GLU A 102 -1.31 -8.18 -12.64
C GLU A 102 -0.09 -8.82 -13.31
N VAL A 103 0.14 -10.11 -13.09
CA VAL A 103 1.19 -10.90 -13.75
C VAL A 103 0.99 -10.90 -15.26
N GLU A 104 -0.23 -11.20 -15.74
CA GLU A 104 -0.56 -11.23 -17.16
C GLU A 104 -0.33 -9.86 -17.83
N ARG A 105 -0.78 -8.79 -17.18
CA ARG A 105 -0.56 -7.41 -17.65
C ARG A 105 0.93 -7.10 -17.77
N LEU A 106 1.71 -7.39 -16.72
CA LEU A 106 3.15 -7.15 -16.70
C LEU A 106 3.90 -7.97 -17.76
N SER A 107 3.46 -9.21 -17.99
CA SER A 107 4.02 -10.03 -19.07
C SER A 107 3.76 -9.41 -20.44
N GLY A 108 2.54 -8.90 -20.68
CA GLY A 108 2.18 -8.16 -21.89
C GLY A 108 2.94 -6.85 -22.08
N GLU A 109 3.37 -6.22 -20.99
CA GLU A 109 4.25 -5.03 -20.98
C GLU A 109 5.73 -5.38 -21.22
N GLY A 110 6.09 -6.67 -21.33
CA GLY A 110 7.43 -7.14 -21.68
C GLY A 110 8.34 -7.47 -20.49
N PHE A 111 7.83 -7.41 -19.26
CA PHE A 111 8.57 -7.85 -18.08
C PHE A 111 8.75 -9.38 -18.09
N ARG A 112 9.95 -9.84 -17.74
CA ARG A 112 10.33 -11.27 -17.79
C ARG A 112 10.56 -11.89 -16.42
N GLN A 113 10.68 -11.06 -15.39
CA GLN A 113 10.84 -11.47 -14.02
C GLN A 113 9.79 -10.77 -13.16
N ILE A 114 9.19 -11.51 -12.25
CA ILE A 114 8.23 -11.00 -11.29
C ILE A 114 8.74 -11.33 -9.90
N THR A 115 8.76 -10.32 -9.03
CA THR A 115 9.10 -10.46 -7.61
C THR A 115 7.85 -10.19 -6.79
N LEU A 116 7.41 -11.18 -6.01
CA LEU A 116 6.29 -11.02 -5.08
C LEU A 116 6.79 -10.34 -3.80
N LEU A 117 6.12 -9.27 -3.38
CA LEU A 117 6.49 -8.46 -2.23
C LEU A 117 5.45 -8.59 -1.11
N GLY A 118 5.95 -8.62 0.12
CA GLY A 118 5.16 -8.70 1.34
C GLY A 118 6.05 -8.49 2.57
N GLN A 119 5.44 -8.20 3.71
CA GLN A 119 6.19 -8.08 4.97
C GLN A 119 6.73 -9.45 5.42
N ASN A 120 5.93 -10.50 5.25
CA ASN A 120 6.33 -11.88 5.40
C ASN A 120 5.63 -12.72 4.32
N VAL A 121 6.20 -12.78 3.12
CA VAL A 121 5.57 -13.45 1.96
C VAL A 121 5.19 -14.91 2.22
N ASN A 122 5.94 -15.60 3.10
CA ASN A 122 5.67 -16.98 3.49
C ASN A 122 4.35 -17.15 4.26
N SER A 123 3.83 -16.08 4.85
CA SER A 123 2.55 -16.09 5.55
C SER A 123 1.36 -15.81 4.63
N TYR A 124 1.58 -15.58 3.33
CA TYR A 124 0.46 -15.37 2.39
C TYR A 124 -0.57 -16.50 2.53
N ASN A 125 -1.80 -16.10 2.78
CA ASN A 125 -2.97 -16.97 2.85
C ASN A 125 -4.23 -16.19 2.43
N PHE A 126 -4.90 -16.64 1.37
CA PHE A 126 -6.18 -16.12 0.93
C PHE A 126 -7.19 -17.26 0.84
N GLU A 127 -8.10 -17.35 1.81
CA GLU A 127 -9.16 -18.37 1.85
C GLU A 127 -8.61 -19.80 1.70
N GLY A 128 -7.50 -20.12 2.37
CA GLY A 128 -6.86 -21.43 2.31
C GLY A 128 -5.87 -21.62 1.13
N LYS A 129 -5.73 -20.64 0.24
CA LYS A 129 -4.67 -20.62 -0.78
C LYS A 129 -3.43 -19.98 -0.20
N ASP A 130 -2.38 -20.76 -0.01
CA ASP A 130 -1.12 -20.33 0.62
C ASP A 130 -0.12 -19.74 -0.39
N PHE A 131 1.08 -19.37 0.07
CA PHE A 131 2.10 -18.80 -0.80
C PHE A 131 2.50 -19.71 -1.96
N ALA A 132 2.48 -21.04 -1.78
CA ALA A 132 2.84 -21.98 -2.82
C ALA A 132 1.81 -21.98 -3.96
N TYR A 133 0.55 -21.66 -3.67
CA TYR A 133 -0.48 -21.47 -4.69
C TYR A 133 -0.19 -20.33 -5.67
N LEU A 134 0.66 -19.36 -5.31
CA LEU A 134 1.04 -18.23 -6.18
C LEU A 134 2.20 -18.52 -7.14
N LEU A 135 2.85 -19.68 -7.02
CA LEU A 135 4.06 -20.05 -7.77
C LEU A 135 3.74 -21.03 -8.91
#